data_AF-A0A9D5JQ24-F1
#
_entry.id   AF-A0A9D5JQ24-F1
#
_cell.length_a   1.000
_cell.length_b   1.000
_cell.length_c   1.000
_cell.angle_alpha   90.00
_cell.angle_beta   90.00
_cell.angle_gamma   90.00
#
_symmetry.space_group_name_H-M   'P 1'
#
loop_
_entity.id
_entity.type
_entity.pdbx_description
1 polymer ?
#
loop_
_entity_poly.entity_id
_entity_poly.type
_entity_poly.pdbx_seq_one_letter_code
_entity_poly.pdbx_strand_id
1 'polypeptide(L)'
;MCYPRVVLFLSQVRYTLQQFGKETLQNVATHYGINPRIAQRFAHVPGENVRDFLFLLISLYGLSRSEAVGILHRRPSCITCTDYVTMDRMHALMDRAFTYSEIGKLIKRFPAILGLEHETIASNYDYFETVSRLKPREVKQSVLTWPAILGYSHDRIREQLQIFDRIGVEYVDHAARFTLSLPVIRGRIVVLQARGQNLRRDQTDLFVSTEIFRQNTRCSKAAVIQRDPGQMAILQML
;
A
#
# COMPACT_ATOMS: atom_id res chain seq x y z
N MET A 1 -13.08 5.39 24.27
CA MET A 1 -12.71 6.73 24.78
C MET A 1 -11.23 6.92 24.49
N CYS A 2 -10.71 7.92 23.80
CA CYS A 2 -11.09 9.28 23.41
C CYS A 2 -10.87 9.46 21.89
N TYR A 3 -11.38 10.47 21.16
CA TYR A 3 -10.79 11.82 21.16
C TYR A 3 -11.79 12.89 20.70
N PRO A 4 -12.22 13.78 21.61
CA PRO A 4 -12.92 15.04 21.28
C PRO A 4 -12.18 15.88 20.23
N ARG A 5 -10.84 15.77 20.13
CA ARG A 5 -10.03 16.46 19.12
C ARG A 5 -10.25 15.96 17.69
N VAL A 6 -10.48 14.67 17.49
CA VAL A 6 -10.82 14.12 16.17
C VAL A 6 -12.22 14.58 15.80
N VAL A 7 -13.20 14.48 16.71
CA VAL A 7 -14.55 14.99 16.48
C VAL A 7 -14.58 16.49 16.19
N LEU A 8 -13.76 17.29 16.90
CA LEU A 8 -13.61 18.73 16.64
C LEU A 8 -12.94 19.00 15.29
N PHE A 9 -11.86 18.30 14.96
CA PHE A 9 -11.20 18.43 13.66
C PHE A 9 -12.12 18.01 12.51
N LEU A 10 -12.86 16.91 12.67
CA LEU A 10 -13.90 16.44 11.75
C LEU A 10 -15.02 17.46 11.61
N SER A 11 -15.45 18.08 12.71
CA SER A 11 -16.45 19.15 12.67
C SER A 11 -15.92 20.39 11.95
N GLN A 12 -14.63 20.70 12.09
CA GLN A 12 -13.98 21.84 11.43
C GLN A 12 -13.79 21.59 9.93
N VAL A 13 -13.33 20.38 9.55
CA VAL A 13 -13.23 19.95 8.15
C VAL A 13 -14.62 19.95 7.54
N ARG A 14 -15.62 19.35 8.19
CA ARG A 14 -17.00 19.32 7.72
C ARG A 14 -17.60 20.71 7.57
N TYR A 15 -17.40 21.59 8.55
CA TYR A 15 -17.82 22.99 8.47
C TYR A 15 -17.18 23.67 7.26
N THR A 16 -15.88 23.49 7.08
CA THR A 16 -15.12 24.05 5.96
C THR A 16 -15.63 23.52 4.62
N LEU A 17 -15.87 22.21 4.49
CA LEU A 17 -16.43 21.57 3.28
C LEU A 17 -17.87 22.00 3.00
N GLN A 18 -18.70 22.19 4.04
CA GLN A 18 -20.07 22.70 3.91
C GLN A 18 -20.12 24.13 3.35
N GLN A 19 -19.11 24.98 3.60
CA GLN A 19 -19.05 26.33 3.03
C GLN A 19 -18.79 26.34 1.51
N PHE A 20 -18.19 25.28 0.95
CA PHE A 20 -17.84 25.26 -0.47
C PHE A 20 -18.99 24.88 -1.41
N GLY A 21 -20.13 24.40 -0.90
CA GLY A 21 -21.31 24.07 -1.71
C GLY A 21 -21.09 22.96 -2.76
N LYS A 22 -22.08 22.78 -3.63
CA LYS A 22 -22.00 21.87 -4.80
C LYS A 22 -21.04 22.42 -5.84
N GLU A 23 -20.21 21.58 -6.42
CA GLU A 23 -19.22 22.01 -7.40
C GLU A 23 -19.25 21.09 -8.63
N THR A 24 -19.12 21.67 -9.81
CA THR A 24 -19.05 20.86 -11.02
C THR A 24 -17.70 20.16 -11.08
N LEU A 25 -17.68 18.92 -11.57
CA LEU A 25 -16.42 18.20 -11.81
C LEU A 25 -15.47 18.99 -12.71
N GLN A 26 -16.00 19.77 -13.66
CA GLN A 26 -15.22 20.62 -14.53
C GLN A 26 -14.45 21.71 -13.76
N ASN A 27 -15.11 22.38 -12.80
CA ASN A 27 -14.46 23.41 -11.99
C ASN A 27 -13.37 22.82 -11.10
N VAL A 28 -13.65 21.69 -10.45
CA VAL A 28 -12.67 20.96 -9.63
C VAL A 28 -11.50 20.50 -10.48
N ALA A 29 -11.76 19.95 -11.67
CA ALA A 29 -10.70 19.52 -12.59
C ALA A 29 -9.79 20.70 -13.00
N THR A 30 -10.38 21.85 -13.32
CA THR A 30 -9.61 23.06 -13.64
C THR A 30 -8.81 23.56 -12.43
N HIS A 31 -9.41 23.63 -11.23
CA HIS A 31 -8.75 24.13 -10.02
C HIS A 31 -7.55 23.27 -9.60
N TYR A 32 -7.72 21.95 -9.62
CA TYR A 32 -6.69 21.01 -9.21
C TYR A 32 -5.74 20.59 -10.34
N GLY A 33 -6.00 21.00 -11.59
CA GLY A 33 -5.19 20.62 -12.74
C GLY A 33 -5.34 19.15 -13.13
N ILE A 34 -6.52 18.56 -12.95
CA ILE A 34 -6.82 17.17 -13.31
C ILE A 34 -6.94 17.07 -14.82
N ASN A 35 -6.27 16.06 -15.41
CA ASN A 35 -6.38 15.81 -16.84
C ASN A 35 -7.85 15.44 -17.22
N PRO A 36 -8.46 16.11 -18.22
CA PRO A 36 -9.85 15.83 -18.62
C PRO A 36 -10.13 14.37 -18.98
N ARG A 37 -9.19 13.67 -19.62
CA ARG A 37 -9.32 12.22 -19.94
C ARG A 37 -9.42 11.36 -18.68
N ILE A 38 -8.79 11.81 -17.59
CA ILE A 38 -8.83 11.12 -16.31
C ILE A 38 -10.10 11.48 -15.54
N ALA A 39 -10.52 12.75 -15.56
CA ALA A 39 -11.80 13.18 -15.01
C ALA A 39 -12.99 12.39 -15.61
N GLN A 40 -12.93 12.07 -16.90
CA GLN A 40 -13.93 11.20 -17.56
C GLN A 40 -14.11 9.83 -16.87
N ARG A 41 -13.06 9.28 -16.24
CA ARG A 41 -13.11 7.96 -15.56
C ARG A 41 -13.97 7.98 -14.29
N PHE A 42 -14.29 9.16 -13.77
CA PHE A 42 -15.13 9.38 -12.60
C PHE A 42 -16.15 10.50 -12.84
N ALA A 43 -16.59 10.67 -14.09
CA ALA A 43 -17.60 11.67 -14.45
C ALA A 43 -18.96 11.46 -13.76
N HIS A 44 -19.23 10.24 -13.29
CA HIS A 44 -20.42 9.90 -12.51
C HIS A 44 -20.34 10.37 -11.05
N VAL A 45 -19.16 10.82 -10.59
CA VAL A 45 -18.96 11.27 -9.21
C VAL A 45 -19.22 12.79 -9.12
N PRO A 46 -20.02 13.26 -8.14
CA PRO A 46 -20.20 14.69 -7.90
C PRO A 46 -18.87 15.41 -7.70
N GLY A 47 -18.74 16.63 -8.24
CA GLY A 47 -17.47 17.37 -8.17
C GLY A 47 -17.08 17.69 -6.73
N GLU A 48 -18.05 18.00 -5.87
CA GLU A 48 -17.83 18.20 -4.43
C GLU A 48 -17.14 17.00 -3.78
N ASN A 49 -17.48 15.76 -4.12
CA ASN A 49 -16.83 14.58 -3.56
C ASN A 49 -15.35 14.49 -4.00
N VAL A 50 -15.06 14.86 -5.25
CA VAL A 50 -13.69 14.92 -5.76
C VAL A 50 -12.87 16.00 -5.05
N ARG A 51 -13.47 17.19 -4.87
CA ARG A 51 -12.84 18.29 -4.12
C ARG A 51 -12.55 17.85 -2.69
N ASP A 52 -13.55 17.33 -1.99
CA ASP A 52 -13.47 16.99 -0.57
C ASP A 52 -12.43 15.89 -0.33
N PHE A 53 -12.39 14.88 -1.22
CA PHE A 53 -11.36 13.86 -1.21
C PHE A 53 -9.94 14.44 -1.40
N LEU A 54 -9.75 15.34 -2.38
CA LEU A 54 -8.45 15.99 -2.60
C LEU A 54 -8.06 16.90 -1.44
N PHE A 55 -9.02 17.65 -0.88
CA PHE A 55 -8.81 18.47 0.29
C PHE A 55 -8.38 17.64 1.50
N LEU A 56 -9.00 16.47 1.72
CA LEU A 56 -8.60 15.54 2.77
C LEU A 56 -7.15 15.08 2.61
N LEU A 57 -6.76 14.64 1.41
CA LEU A 57 -5.38 14.21 1.12
C LEU A 57 -4.36 15.33 1.40
N ILE A 58 -4.69 16.56 0.99
CA ILE A 58 -3.77 17.69 1.11
C ILE A 58 -3.71 18.20 2.55
N SER A 59 -4.87 18.55 3.11
CA SER A 59 -4.96 19.27 4.37
C SER A 59 -4.76 18.37 5.59
N LEU A 60 -5.29 17.15 5.57
CA LEU A 60 -5.17 16.23 6.71
C LEU A 60 -3.92 15.37 6.61
N TYR A 61 -3.73 14.69 5.49
CA TYR A 61 -2.62 13.74 5.33
C TYR A 61 -1.32 14.39 4.85
N GLY A 62 -1.34 15.70 4.56
CA GLY A 62 -0.14 16.49 4.26
C GLY A 62 0.47 16.20 2.88
N LEU A 63 -0.32 15.71 1.92
CA LEU A 63 0.15 15.48 0.56
C LEU A 63 0.22 16.81 -0.21
N SER A 64 1.17 16.92 -1.13
CA SER A 64 1.14 18.01 -2.10
C SER A 64 -0.04 17.86 -3.06
N ARG A 65 -0.44 18.97 -3.70
CA ARG A 65 -1.49 18.95 -4.74
C ARG A 65 -1.17 17.95 -5.85
N SER A 66 0.08 17.89 -6.32
CA SER A 66 0.50 16.97 -7.38
C SER A 66 0.50 15.50 -6.92
N GLU A 67 0.81 15.24 -5.66
CA GLU A 67 0.73 13.89 -5.08
C GLU A 67 -0.71 13.40 -4.97
N ALA A 68 -1.62 14.25 -4.48
CA ALA A 68 -3.04 13.95 -4.35
C ALA A 68 -3.69 13.69 -5.72
N VAL A 69 -3.44 14.56 -6.70
CA VAL A 69 -3.90 14.34 -8.09
C VAL A 69 -3.25 13.08 -8.68
N GLY A 70 -1.97 12.84 -8.42
CA GLY A 70 -1.28 11.63 -8.85
C GLY A 70 -1.90 10.33 -8.30
N ILE A 71 -2.45 10.35 -7.09
CA ILE A 71 -3.22 9.23 -6.53
C ILE A 71 -4.49 8.99 -7.34
N LEU A 72 -5.25 10.04 -7.66
CA LEU A 72 -6.45 9.93 -8.50
C LEU A 72 -6.13 9.36 -9.88
N HIS A 73 -5.03 9.79 -10.48
CA HIS A 73 -4.58 9.29 -11.78
C HIS A 73 -4.28 7.78 -11.74
N ARG A 74 -3.59 7.32 -10.68
CA ARG A 74 -3.23 5.90 -10.51
C ARG A 74 -4.43 5.04 -10.14
N ARG A 75 -5.37 5.55 -9.34
CA ARG A 75 -6.50 4.79 -8.83
C ARG A 75 -7.78 5.65 -8.75
N PRO A 76 -8.46 5.93 -9.87
CA PRO A 76 -9.67 6.77 -9.83
C PRO A 76 -10.80 6.19 -8.98
N SER A 77 -10.84 4.87 -8.79
CA SER A 77 -11.82 4.18 -7.95
C SER A 77 -11.71 4.53 -6.46
N CYS A 78 -10.65 5.20 -5.99
CA CYS A 78 -10.57 5.63 -4.59
C CYS A 78 -11.48 6.83 -4.26
N ILE A 79 -12.00 7.54 -5.27
CA ILE A 79 -12.85 8.74 -5.12
C ILE A 79 -14.24 8.37 -4.58
N THR A 80 -14.68 7.12 -4.73
CA THR A 80 -16.00 6.69 -4.23
C THR A 80 -16.08 6.66 -2.71
N CYS A 81 -14.94 6.80 -2.02
CA CYS A 81 -14.88 6.88 -0.57
C CYS A 81 -15.18 8.32 -0.16
N THR A 82 -16.22 8.51 0.66
CA THR A 82 -16.43 9.81 1.31
C THR A 82 -15.28 10.13 2.26
N ASP A 83 -15.18 11.38 2.65
CA ASP A 83 -14.22 11.84 3.66
C ASP A 83 -14.35 11.02 4.96
N TYR A 84 -15.58 10.83 5.45
CA TYR A 84 -15.87 10.03 6.64
C TYR A 84 -15.40 8.59 6.51
N VAL A 85 -15.74 7.91 5.41
CA VAL A 85 -15.35 6.50 5.19
C VAL A 85 -13.83 6.36 5.09
N THR A 86 -13.18 7.31 4.42
CA THR A 86 -11.73 7.32 4.28
C THR A 86 -11.05 7.49 5.64
N MET A 87 -11.55 8.40 6.47
CA MET A 87 -10.99 8.65 7.80
C MET A 87 -11.21 7.48 8.74
N ASP A 88 -12.43 6.92 8.76
CA ASP A 88 -12.78 5.77 9.59
C ASP A 88 -11.88 4.55 9.30
N ARG A 89 -11.64 4.26 8.02
CA ARG A 89 -10.69 3.22 7.60
C ARG A 89 -9.26 3.49 8.09
N MET A 90 -8.82 4.75 8.05
CA MET A 90 -7.48 5.11 8.53
C MET A 90 -7.37 5.16 10.07
N HIS A 91 -8.48 5.17 10.81
CA HIS A 91 -8.44 5.11 12.28
C HIS A 91 -7.78 3.83 12.78
N ALA A 92 -7.91 2.70 12.07
CA ALA A 92 -7.20 1.48 12.39
C ALA A 92 -5.68 1.71 12.53
N LEU A 93 -5.09 2.57 11.70
CA LEU A 93 -3.67 2.92 11.80
C LEU A 93 -3.41 3.93 12.91
N MET A 94 -4.33 4.86 13.16
CA MET A 94 -4.19 5.84 14.25
C MET A 94 -4.18 5.16 15.62
N ASP A 95 -5.00 4.13 15.82
CA ASP A 95 -5.00 3.29 17.03
C ASP A 95 -3.66 2.58 17.25
N ARG A 96 -2.88 2.42 16.17
CA ARG A 96 -1.52 1.85 16.16
C ARG A 96 -0.43 2.93 16.13
N ALA A 97 -0.78 4.12 16.62
CA ALA A 97 0.09 5.28 16.78
C ALA A 97 0.69 5.83 15.48
N PHE A 98 0.05 5.62 14.32
CA PHE A 98 0.42 6.32 13.09
C PHE A 98 -0.08 7.77 13.13
N THR A 99 0.80 8.70 12.75
CA THR A 99 0.46 10.11 12.55
C THR A 99 -0.21 10.31 11.19
N TYR A 100 -0.95 11.42 11.02
CA TYR A 100 -1.55 11.75 9.72
C TYR A 100 -0.52 11.84 8.58
N SER A 101 0.66 12.41 8.83
CA SER A 101 1.74 12.49 7.84
C SER A 101 2.26 11.10 7.43
N GLU A 102 2.38 10.18 8.39
CA GLU A 102 2.76 8.79 8.12
C GLU A 102 1.68 8.06 7.29
N ILE A 103 0.41 8.28 7.61
CA ILE A 103 -0.72 7.76 6.81
C ILE A 103 -0.67 8.34 5.40
N GLY A 104 -0.36 9.63 5.24
CA GLY A 104 -0.15 10.24 3.92
C GLY A 104 0.95 9.57 3.11
N LYS A 105 2.06 9.19 3.75
CA LYS A 105 3.14 8.40 3.12
C LYS A 105 2.65 7.02 2.68
N LEU A 106 1.86 6.33 3.51
CA LEU A 106 1.24 5.03 3.17
C LEU A 106 0.32 5.16 1.96
N ILE A 107 -0.59 6.14 1.96
CA ILE A 107 -1.54 6.40 0.86
C ILE A 107 -0.79 6.71 -0.44
N LYS A 108 0.26 7.54 -0.38
CA LYS A 108 1.08 7.87 -1.56
C LYS A 108 1.69 6.62 -2.19
N ARG A 109 2.25 5.72 -1.36
CA ARG A 109 2.96 4.51 -1.79
C ARG A 109 2.02 3.37 -2.17
N PHE A 110 0.88 3.25 -1.49
CA PHE A 110 -0.13 2.22 -1.72
C PHE A 110 -1.54 2.84 -1.68
N PRO A 111 -1.96 3.53 -2.76
CA PRO A 111 -3.30 4.13 -2.85
C PRO A 111 -4.45 3.15 -2.68
N ALA A 112 -4.18 1.85 -2.83
CA ALA A 112 -5.16 0.80 -2.62
C ALA A 112 -5.68 0.73 -1.17
N ILE A 113 -4.90 1.22 -0.20
CA ILE A 113 -5.27 1.21 1.21
C ILE A 113 -6.60 1.94 1.47
N LEU A 114 -6.92 2.94 0.65
CA LEU A 114 -8.14 3.73 0.75
C LEU A 114 -9.41 2.90 0.49
N GLY A 115 -9.28 1.78 -0.22
CA GLY A 115 -10.38 0.85 -0.49
C GLY A 115 -10.41 -0.38 0.42
N LEU A 116 -9.53 -0.46 1.43
CA LEU A 116 -9.57 -1.54 2.42
C LEU A 116 -10.48 -1.12 3.57
N GLU A 117 -11.23 -2.08 4.13
CA GLU A 117 -12.06 -1.82 5.31
C GLU A 117 -11.21 -1.69 6.58
N HIS A 118 -11.76 -0.99 7.57
CA HIS A 118 -11.12 -0.78 8.88
C HIS A 118 -10.67 -2.10 9.49
N GLU A 119 -11.55 -3.10 9.53
CA GLU A 119 -11.30 -4.42 10.10
C GLU A 119 -10.20 -5.17 9.35
N THR A 120 -10.12 -5.00 8.03
CA THR A 120 -9.07 -5.62 7.21
C THR A 120 -7.72 -5.02 7.55
N ILE A 121 -7.63 -3.68 7.65
CA ILE A 121 -6.38 -2.99 8.02
C ILE A 121 -5.94 -3.41 9.43
N ALA A 122 -6.88 -3.39 10.37
CA ALA A 122 -6.63 -3.76 11.77
C ALA A 122 -6.16 -5.20 11.90
N SER A 123 -6.93 -6.16 11.37
CA SER A 123 -6.63 -7.59 11.44
C SER A 123 -5.28 -7.92 10.80
N ASN A 124 -5.00 -7.38 9.61
CA ASN A 124 -3.75 -7.68 8.92
C ASN A 124 -2.53 -7.07 9.63
N TYR A 125 -2.67 -5.90 10.24
CA TYR A 125 -1.61 -5.32 11.06
C TYR A 125 -1.32 -6.18 12.28
N ASP A 126 -2.34 -6.55 13.05
CA ASP A 126 -2.16 -7.31 14.31
C ASP A 126 -1.62 -8.70 14.03
N TYR A 127 -2.10 -9.32 12.96
CA TYR A 127 -1.55 -10.59 12.51
C TYR A 127 -0.07 -10.45 12.14
N PHE A 128 0.29 -9.43 11.36
CA PHE A 128 1.69 -9.18 11.00
C PHE A 128 2.58 -8.91 12.23
N GLU A 129 2.13 -8.09 13.17
CA GLU A 129 2.80 -7.86 14.45
C GLU A 129 3.06 -9.18 15.18
N THR A 130 2.05 -10.04 15.26
CA THR A 130 2.13 -11.34 15.93
C THR A 130 3.14 -12.28 15.26
N VAL A 131 3.08 -12.42 13.92
CA VAL A 131 3.89 -13.43 13.22
C VAL A 131 5.30 -12.97 12.88
N SER A 132 5.54 -11.66 12.78
CA SER A 132 6.87 -11.10 12.43
C SER A 132 7.87 -11.16 13.57
N ARG A 133 7.39 -11.25 14.83
CA ARG A 133 8.22 -11.18 16.06
C ARG A 133 9.07 -9.90 16.16
N LEU A 134 8.69 -8.86 15.43
CA LEU A 134 9.31 -7.54 15.49
C LEU A 134 8.80 -6.76 16.71
N LYS A 135 9.58 -5.79 17.18
CA LYS A 135 9.09 -4.83 18.18
C LYS A 135 8.03 -3.93 17.54
N PRO A 136 7.06 -3.38 18.32
CA PRO A 136 5.98 -2.54 17.75
C PRO A 136 6.46 -1.38 16.86
N ARG A 137 7.60 -0.76 17.22
CA ARG A 137 8.22 0.29 16.40
C ARG A 137 8.72 -0.22 15.04
N GLU A 138 9.28 -1.42 15.00
CA GLU A 138 9.80 -2.06 13.79
C GLU A 138 8.64 -2.57 12.91
N VAL A 139 7.54 -3.03 13.51
CA VAL A 139 6.29 -3.35 12.79
C VAL A 139 5.77 -2.10 12.07
N LYS A 140 5.61 -1.00 12.81
CA LYS A 140 5.18 0.29 12.25
C LYS A 140 6.09 0.73 11.10
N GLN A 141 7.41 0.66 11.30
CA GLN A 141 8.39 1.01 10.27
C GLN A 141 8.27 0.09 9.04
N SER A 142 8.12 -1.22 9.25
CA SER A 142 7.91 -2.21 8.18
C SER A 142 6.65 -1.91 7.38
N VAL A 143 5.56 -1.47 8.03
CA VAL A 143 4.31 -1.08 7.34
C VAL A 143 4.47 0.22 6.55
N LEU A 144 5.20 1.21 7.06
CA LEU A 144 5.55 2.45 6.31
C LEU A 144 6.35 2.15 5.04
N THR A 145 7.22 1.17 5.15
CA THR A 145 8.07 0.67 4.09
C THR A 145 7.25 -0.17 3.10
N TRP A 146 6.51 -1.17 3.58
CA TRP A 146 5.76 -2.15 2.79
C TRP A 146 4.25 -2.11 3.11
N PRO A 147 3.55 -1.04 2.73
CA PRO A 147 2.12 -0.87 3.03
C PRO A 147 1.21 -1.91 2.38
N ALA A 148 1.67 -2.57 1.31
CA ALA A 148 0.88 -3.58 0.62
C ALA A 148 0.55 -4.79 1.51
N ILE A 149 1.32 -5.03 2.58
CA ILE A 149 1.07 -6.10 3.54
C ILE A 149 -0.32 -5.99 4.18
N LEU A 150 -0.83 -4.77 4.34
CA LEU A 150 -2.16 -4.51 4.92
C LEU A 150 -3.31 -4.98 4.02
N GLY A 151 -3.05 -5.25 2.74
CA GLY A 151 -4.04 -5.78 1.80
C GLY A 151 -3.87 -7.27 1.49
N TYR A 152 -2.99 -7.99 2.20
CA TYR A 152 -2.72 -9.41 1.96
C TYR A 152 -3.61 -10.28 2.84
N SER A 153 -3.84 -11.53 2.43
CA SER A 153 -4.43 -12.52 3.34
C SER A 153 -3.41 -12.93 4.40
N HIS A 154 -3.89 -13.40 5.56
CA HIS A 154 -3.03 -13.92 6.63
C HIS A 154 -2.12 -15.06 6.16
N ASP A 155 -2.62 -15.95 5.28
CA ASP A 155 -1.80 -17.02 4.70
C ASP A 155 -0.69 -16.45 3.84
N ARG A 156 -0.99 -15.46 2.99
CA ARG A 156 0.04 -14.81 2.17
C ARG A 156 1.09 -14.12 3.04
N ILE A 157 0.70 -13.42 4.10
CA ILE A 157 1.63 -12.79 5.05
C ILE A 157 2.54 -13.87 5.66
N ARG A 158 1.96 -14.95 6.18
CA ARG A 158 2.69 -16.05 6.81
C ARG A 158 3.68 -16.69 5.83
N GLU A 159 3.21 -17.07 4.65
CA GLU A 159 4.02 -17.75 3.65
C GLU A 159 5.22 -16.90 3.23
N GLN A 160 4.99 -15.61 3.03
CA GLN A 160 6.02 -14.68 2.61
C GLN A 160 7.08 -14.48 3.69
N LEU A 161 6.66 -14.34 4.96
CA LEU A 161 7.60 -14.21 6.09
C LEU A 161 8.40 -15.49 6.32
N GLN A 162 7.79 -16.67 6.22
CA GLN A 162 8.54 -17.93 6.35
C GLN A 162 9.65 -18.05 5.30
N ILE A 163 9.38 -17.64 4.06
CA ILE A 163 10.41 -17.59 3.02
C ILE A 163 11.50 -16.59 3.41
N PHE A 164 11.12 -15.36 3.78
CA PHE A 164 12.05 -14.30 4.13
C PHE A 164 12.96 -14.65 5.30
N ASP A 165 12.43 -15.26 6.35
CA ASP A 165 13.20 -15.77 7.49
C ASP A 165 14.23 -16.81 7.05
N ARG A 166 13.85 -17.71 6.13
CA ARG A 166 14.72 -18.78 5.62
C ARG A 166 15.90 -18.25 4.81
N ILE A 167 15.67 -17.21 4.00
CA ILE A 167 16.72 -16.56 3.20
C ILE A 167 17.36 -15.34 3.90
N GLY A 168 17.00 -15.04 5.16
CA GLY A 168 17.61 -13.94 5.92
C GLY A 168 17.29 -12.55 5.38
N VAL A 169 16.04 -12.32 4.97
CA VAL A 169 15.56 -11.02 4.49
C VAL A 169 15.07 -10.18 5.68
N GLU A 170 15.67 -9.00 5.86
CA GLU A 170 15.15 -7.98 6.77
C GLU A 170 14.15 -7.08 6.03
N TYR A 171 12.94 -6.95 6.59
CA TYR A 171 11.83 -6.25 5.94
C TYR A 171 11.45 -4.90 6.56
N VAL A 172 12.28 -4.36 7.46
CA VAL A 172 12.08 -3.05 8.10
C VAL A 172 12.28 -1.90 7.09
N ASP A 173 13.23 -2.02 6.16
CA ASP A 173 13.68 -0.89 5.30
C ASP A 173 13.65 -1.15 3.78
N HIS A 174 13.02 -2.24 3.32
CA HIS A 174 13.11 -2.68 1.92
C HIS A 174 11.79 -2.78 1.13
N ALA A 175 11.04 -1.69 1.10
CA ALA A 175 9.71 -1.52 0.50
C ALA A 175 9.51 -2.17 -0.89
N ALA A 176 10.39 -1.82 -1.83
CA ALA A 176 10.24 -2.17 -3.24
C ALA A 176 10.40 -3.67 -3.47
N ARG A 177 11.13 -4.35 -2.57
CA ARG A 177 11.46 -5.77 -2.68
C ARG A 177 10.24 -6.67 -2.50
N PHE A 178 9.25 -6.24 -1.72
CA PHE A 178 8.15 -7.09 -1.27
C PHE A 178 6.86 -6.96 -2.09
N THR A 179 6.96 -6.40 -3.29
CA THR A 179 5.83 -6.21 -4.20
C THR A 179 5.56 -7.43 -5.09
N LEU A 180 6.49 -8.38 -5.14
CA LEU A 180 6.39 -9.60 -5.95
C LEU A 180 5.32 -10.55 -5.39
N SER A 181 4.68 -11.31 -6.27
CA SER A 181 3.78 -12.40 -5.84
C SER A 181 4.59 -13.60 -5.35
N LEU A 182 3.99 -14.39 -4.46
CA LEU A 182 4.63 -15.60 -3.92
C LEU A 182 5.15 -16.57 -5.01
N PRO A 183 4.39 -16.86 -6.09
CA PRO A 183 4.92 -17.70 -7.16
C PRO A 183 6.14 -17.12 -7.87
N VAL A 184 6.21 -15.80 -7.99
CA VAL A 184 7.39 -15.15 -8.56
C VAL A 184 8.56 -15.24 -7.60
N ILE A 185 8.37 -14.97 -6.30
CA ILE A 185 9.43 -15.08 -5.29
C ILE A 185 10.00 -16.49 -5.27
N ARG A 186 9.15 -17.50 -5.11
CA ARG A 186 9.57 -18.91 -5.03
C ARG A 186 10.21 -19.40 -6.32
N GLY A 187 9.63 -19.10 -7.47
CA GLY A 187 10.22 -19.44 -8.77
C GLY A 187 11.58 -18.76 -9.00
N ARG A 188 11.76 -17.51 -8.56
CA ARG A 188 13.05 -16.82 -8.63
C ARG A 188 14.09 -17.48 -7.73
N ILE A 189 13.72 -17.88 -6.52
CA ILE A 189 14.62 -18.60 -5.60
C ILE A 189 15.17 -19.86 -6.28
N VAL A 190 14.31 -20.68 -6.89
CA VAL A 190 14.72 -21.88 -7.63
C VAL A 190 15.71 -21.54 -8.75
N VAL A 191 15.41 -20.50 -9.53
CA VAL A 191 16.26 -20.08 -10.66
C VAL A 191 17.64 -19.59 -10.20
N LEU A 192 17.72 -18.86 -9.07
CA LEU A 192 18.96 -18.31 -8.54
C LEU A 192 19.79 -19.41 -7.83
N GLN A 193 19.16 -20.30 -7.07
CA GLN A 193 19.83 -21.43 -6.44
C GLN A 193 20.42 -22.40 -7.48
N ALA A 194 19.71 -22.66 -8.58
CA ALA A 194 20.23 -23.47 -9.69
C ALA A 194 21.47 -22.87 -10.38
N ARG A 195 21.73 -21.56 -10.16
CA ARG A 195 22.95 -20.87 -10.60
C ARG A 195 24.05 -20.81 -9.53
N GLY A 196 23.83 -21.43 -8.38
CA GLY A 196 24.77 -21.41 -7.25
C GLY A 196 24.73 -20.16 -6.39
N GLN A 197 23.72 -19.28 -6.53
CA GLN A 197 23.58 -18.13 -5.63
C GLN A 197 23.13 -18.56 -4.23
N ASN A 198 23.82 -18.04 -3.22
CA ASN A 198 23.45 -18.20 -1.81
C ASN A 198 22.62 -17.01 -1.35
N LEU A 199 21.29 -17.19 -1.32
CA LEU A 199 20.34 -16.12 -1.00
C LEU A 199 20.36 -15.64 0.46
N ARG A 200 21.06 -16.34 1.37
CA ARG A 200 21.35 -15.80 2.71
C ARG A 200 22.44 -14.74 2.69
N ARG A 201 23.29 -14.74 1.67
CA ARG A 201 24.41 -13.80 1.52
C ARG A 201 24.16 -12.75 0.45
N ASP A 202 23.51 -13.14 -0.64
CA ASP A 202 23.26 -12.27 -1.79
C ASP A 202 21.80 -12.40 -2.27
N GLN A 203 21.03 -11.34 -2.04
CA GLN A 203 19.62 -11.24 -2.45
C GLN A 203 19.42 -10.20 -3.57
N THR A 204 20.51 -9.68 -4.14
CA THR A 204 20.47 -8.53 -5.06
C THR A 204 19.53 -8.79 -6.23
N ASP A 205 19.70 -9.94 -6.89
CA ASP A 205 18.87 -10.34 -8.04
C ASP A 205 17.45 -10.77 -7.66
N LEU A 206 17.19 -11.22 -6.42
CA LEU A 206 15.87 -11.76 -6.06
C LEU A 206 14.76 -10.71 -6.19
N PHE A 207 15.09 -9.46 -5.92
CA PHE A 207 14.11 -8.38 -5.76
C PHE A 207 14.20 -7.26 -6.81
N VAL A 208 15.01 -7.45 -7.85
CA VAL A 208 15.03 -6.52 -8.99
C VAL A 208 13.71 -6.56 -9.77
N SER A 209 13.50 -5.57 -10.65
CA SER A 209 12.33 -5.54 -11.53
C SER A 209 12.20 -6.83 -12.35
N THR A 210 11.00 -7.15 -12.84
CA THR A 210 10.81 -8.34 -13.70
C THR A 210 11.71 -8.29 -14.93
N GLU A 211 11.92 -7.09 -15.47
CA GLU A 211 12.76 -6.89 -16.65
C GLU A 211 14.25 -7.08 -16.35
N ILE A 212 14.77 -6.51 -15.27
CA ILE A 212 16.17 -6.70 -14.87
C ILE A 212 16.43 -8.17 -14.55
N PHE A 213 15.52 -8.84 -13.84
CA PHE A 213 15.66 -10.27 -13.54
C PHE A 213 15.77 -11.07 -14.84
N ARG A 214 14.88 -10.81 -15.80
CA ARG A 214 14.90 -11.46 -17.12
C ARG A 214 16.23 -11.25 -17.85
N GLN A 215 16.79 -10.04 -17.79
CA GLN A 215 18.08 -9.73 -18.41
C GLN A 215 19.23 -10.50 -17.73
N ASN A 216 19.30 -10.48 -16.41
CA ASN A 216 20.35 -11.14 -15.63
C ASN A 216 20.28 -12.67 -15.76
N THR A 217 19.06 -13.24 -15.76
CA THR A 217 18.85 -14.68 -15.70
C THR A 217 18.41 -15.31 -17.01
N ARG A 218 18.22 -14.54 -18.08
CA ARG A 218 17.63 -15.00 -19.36
C ARG A 218 16.35 -15.83 -19.16
N CYS A 219 15.58 -15.54 -18.11
CA CYS A 219 14.39 -16.32 -17.72
C CYS A 219 13.16 -15.41 -17.72
N SER A 220 12.13 -15.77 -18.49
CA SER A 220 10.89 -14.98 -18.56
C SER A 220 10.05 -15.12 -17.29
N LYS A 221 9.16 -14.16 -17.01
CA LYS A 221 8.25 -14.24 -15.86
C LYS A 221 7.39 -15.52 -15.88
N ALA A 222 6.90 -15.92 -17.05
CA ALA A 222 6.12 -17.15 -17.20
C ALA A 222 6.96 -18.39 -16.84
N ALA A 223 8.20 -18.45 -17.32
CA ALA A 223 9.11 -19.55 -17.02
C ALA A 223 9.56 -19.57 -15.55
N VAL A 224 9.64 -18.41 -14.88
CA VAL A 224 9.82 -18.31 -13.43
C VAL A 224 8.64 -18.91 -12.69
N ILE A 225 7.41 -18.53 -13.04
CA ILE A 225 6.19 -19.02 -12.39
C ILE A 225 6.01 -20.54 -12.59
N GLN A 226 6.36 -21.07 -13.76
CA GLN A 226 6.35 -22.52 -14.03
C GLN A 226 7.34 -23.30 -13.13
N ARG A 227 8.33 -22.62 -12.54
CA ARG A 227 9.30 -23.21 -11.61
C ARG A 227 8.91 -22.98 -10.15
N ASP A 228 7.77 -22.36 -9.85
CA ASP A 228 7.27 -22.25 -8.46
C ASP A 228 6.98 -23.66 -7.91
N PRO A 229 7.73 -24.14 -6.90
CA PRO A 229 7.51 -25.46 -6.33
C PRO A 229 6.35 -25.46 -5.30
N GLY A 230 5.77 -24.30 -4.99
CA GLY A 230 4.78 -24.14 -3.93
C GLY A 230 5.44 -23.98 -2.55
N GLN A 231 4.62 -23.65 -1.55
CA GLN A 231 5.11 -23.26 -0.23
C GLN A 231 5.85 -24.39 0.51
N MET A 232 5.28 -25.60 0.54
CA MET A 232 5.87 -26.69 1.32
C MET A 232 7.24 -27.10 0.77
N ALA A 233 7.33 -27.24 -0.55
CA ALA A 233 8.57 -27.64 -1.20
C ALA A 233 9.65 -26.54 -1.11
N ILE A 234 9.31 -25.25 -1.26
CA ILE A 234 10.32 -24.19 -1.14
C ILE A 234 10.94 -24.16 0.26
N LEU A 235 10.15 -24.39 1.31
CA LEU A 235 10.66 -24.38 2.69
C LEU A 235 11.55 -25.60 3.00
N GLN A 236 11.39 -26.70 2.28
CA GLN A 236 12.28 -27.86 2.38
C GLN A 236 13.61 -27.64 1.64
N MET A 237 13.61 -26.77 0.61
CA MET A 237 14.81 -26.41 -0.17
C MET A 237 15.69 -25.35 0.51
N LEU A 238 15.18 -24.65 1.52
CA LEU A 238 15.82 -23.49 2.18
C LEU A 238 16.27 -23.77 3.63
#